data_AF-A0A7J3IFV3-F1
#
_entry.id   AF-A0A7J3IFV3-F1
#
_cell.length_a   1.000
_cell.length_b   1.000
_cell.length_c   1.000
_cell.angle_alpha   90.00
_cell.angle_beta   90.00
_cell.angle_gamma   90.00
#
_symmetry.space_group_name_H-M   'P 1'
#
loop_
_entity.id
_entity.type
_entity.pdbx_description
1 polymer ?
#
loop_
_entity_poly.entity_id
_entity_poly.type
_entity_poly.pdbx_seq_one_letter_code
_entity_poly.pdbx_strand_id
1 'polypeptide(L)' 'RTCEESIDLNSILRRISPKLGGSGGGHREAAGARVPKENFQKFIEELDKALKGTYER' A
#
# COMPACT_ATOMS: atom_id res chain seq x y z
N ARG A 1 3.40 -4.39 9.58
CA ARG A 1 3.95 -5.73 9.25
C ARG A 1 2.76 -6.65 9.05
N THR A 2 2.75 -7.49 8.02
CA THR A 2 1.74 -8.53 7.79
C THR A 2 2.34 -9.91 8.12
N CYS A 3 1.49 -10.85 8.51
CA CYS A 3 1.82 -12.26 8.66
C CYS A 3 1.27 -13.12 7.51
N GLU A 4 0.52 -12.51 6.59
CA GLU A 4 -0.06 -13.17 5.42
C GLU A 4 0.94 -13.21 4.26
N GLU A 5 1.36 -14.42 3.84
CA GLU A 5 2.33 -14.61 2.77
C GLU A 5 1.82 -14.18 1.38
N SER A 6 0.49 -14.16 1.20
CA SER A 6 -0.18 -13.73 -0.03
C SER A 6 -0.12 -12.21 -0.24
N ILE A 7 0.21 -11.43 0.80
CA ILE A 7 0.21 -9.98 0.75
C ILE A 7 1.63 -9.46 0.54
N ASP A 8 1.84 -8.83 -0.61
CA ASP A 8 3.07 -8.07 -0.88
C ASP A 8 2.85 -6.56 -0.67
N LEU A 9 3.12 -6.11 0.56
CA LEU A 9 3.00 -4.70 0.93
C LEU A 9 3.96 -3.82 0.12
N ASN A 10 5.16 -4.29 -0.20
CA ASN A 10 6.11 -3.51 -1.00
C ASN A 10 5.56 -3.25 -2.41
N SER A 11 5.03 -4.30 -3.06
CA SER A 11 4.42 -4.17 -4.40
C SER A 11 3.18 -3.28 -4.38
N ILE A 12 2.33 -3.39 -3.36
CA ILE A 12 1.15 -2.53 -3.20
C ILE A 12 1.57 -1.06 -3.04
N LEU A 13 2.47 -0.77 -2.09
CA LEU A 13 2.90 0.60 -1.79
C LEU A 13 3.64 1.25 -2.97
N ARG A 14 4.51 0.51 -3.67
CA ARG A 14 5.17 1.00 -4.90
C ARG A 14 4.17 1.35 -6.01
N ARG A 15 3.00 0.71 -6.04
CA ARG A 15 1.95 0.98 -7.03
C ARG A 15 1.10 2.19 -6.66
N ILE A 16 0.73 2.35 -5.39
CA ILE A 16 -0.22 3.38 -4.95
C ILE A 16 0.44 4.71 -4.61
N SER A 17 1.62 4.70 -3.95
CA SER A 17 2.25 5.93 -3.44
C SER A 17 2.60 6.95 -4.54
N PRO A 18 3.18 6.56 -5.70
CA PRO A 18 3.50 7.52 -6.76
C PRO A 18 2.27 8.23 -7.34
N LYS A 19 1.12 7.53 -7.41
CA LYS A 19 -0.14 8.10 -7.92
C LYS A 19 -0.69 9.22 -7.03
N LEU A 20 -0.25 9.26 -5.78
CA LEU A 20 -0.70 10.20 -4.75
C LEU A 20 0.37 11.26 -4.42
N GLY A 21 1.39 11.43 -5.27
CA GLY A 21 2.47 12.39 -5.06
C GLY A 21 3.47 11.97 -3.97
N GLY A 22 3.52 10.67 -3.67
CA GLY A 22 4.33 10.09 -2.62
C GLY A 22 5.34 9.06 -3.13
N SER A 23 6.02 8.40 -2.19
CA SER A 23 6.90 7.27 -2.47
C SER A 23 6.65 6.17 -1.43
N GLY A 24 6.90 4.92 -1.82
CA GLY A 24 6.66 3.78 -0.94
C GLY A 24 7.55 2.60 -1.30
N GLY A 25 7.80 1.73 -0.32
CA GLY A 25 8.57 0.51 -0.50
C GLY A 25 9.05 -0.10 0.82
N GLY A 26 9.78 -1.20 0.71
CA GLY A 26 10.35 -1.94 1.83
C GLY A 26 10.39 -3.42 1.53
N HIS A 27 10.17 -4.24 2.55
CA HIS A 27 10.03 -5.68 2.43
C HIS A 27 8.58 -6.08 2.09
N ARG A 28 8.42 -7.27 1.50
CA ARG A 28 7.11 -7.87 1.21
C ARG A 28 6.17 -7.82 2.41
N GLU A 29 6.67 -8.18 3.59
CA GLU A 29 5.89 -8.23 4.84
C GLU A 29 5.87 -6.91 5.61
N ALA A 30 6.76 -5.97 5.30
CA ALA A 30 6.93 -4.73 6.04
C ALA A 30 7.42 -3.62 5.10
N ALA A 31 6.52 -2.74 4.73
CA ALA A 31 6.80 -1.60 3.87
C ALA A 31 6.26 -0.31 4.47
N GLY A 32 6.85 0.81 4.07
CA GLY A 32 6.43 2.15 4.46
C GLY A 32 6.17 3.01 3.24
N ALA A 33 5.38 4.07 3.42
CA ALA A 33 5.10 5.06 2.39
C ALA A 33 5.07 6.47 2.98
N ARG A 34 5.40 7.45 2.16
CA ARG A 34 5.22 8.88 2.41
C ARG A 34 4.26 9.42 1.37
N VAL A 35 3.28 10.20 1.80
CA VAL A 35 2.32 10.88 0.93
C VAL A 35 2.06 12.30 1.47
N PRO A 36 1.70 13.26 0.61
CA PRO A 36 1.18 14.55 1.05
C PRO A 36 -0.02 14.37 1.99
N LYS A 37 -0.14 15.22 3.02
CA LYS A 37 -1.17 15.10 4.07
C LYS A 37 -2.58 15.16 3.48
N GLU A 38 -2.77 16.00 2.46
CA GLU A 38 -4.01 16.16 1.69
C GLU A 38 -4.44 14.88 0.98
N ASN A 39 -3.51 13.97 0.69
CA ASN A 39 -3.77 12.70 0.02
C ASN A 39 -3.81 11.52 1.00
N PHE A 40 -3.64 11.74 2.31
CA PHE A 40 -3.62 10.68 3.30
C PHE A 40 -4.91 9.84 3.28
N GLN A 41 -6.07 10.49 3.22
CA GLN A 41 -7.35 9.78 3.17
C GLN A 41 -7.48 8.91 1.91
N LYS A 42 -7.15 9.47 0.74
CA LYS A 42 -7.12 8.73 -0.54
C LYS A 42 -6.14 7.57 -0.51
N PHE A 43 -5.01 7.72 0.18
CA PHE A 43 -4.02 6.65 0.35
C PHE A 43 -4.59 5.47 1.14
N ILE A 44 -5.31 5.73 2.23
CA ILE A 44 -5.95 4.66 3.02
C ILE A 44 -7.03 3.94 2.19
N GLU A 45 -7.83 4.67 1.42
CA GLU A 45 -8.87 4.07 0.55
C GLU A 45 -8.26 3.20 -0.56
N GLU A 46 -7.20 3.65 -1.23
CA GLU A 46 -6.53 2.87 -2.27
C GLU A 46 -5.79 1.66 -1.70
N LEU A 47 -5.24 1.78 -0.48
CA LEU A 47 -4.64 0.66 0.23
C LEU A 47 -5.68 -0.42 0.59
N ASP A 48 -6.83 -0.01 1.13
CA ASP A 48 -7.92 -0.92 1.47
C ASP A 48 -8.49 -1.65 0.25
N LYS A 49 -8.71 -0.93 -0.87
CA LYS A 49 -9.12 -1.54 -2.14
C LYS A 49 -8.08 -2.56 -2.65
N ALA A 50 -6.79 -2.22 -2.54
CA ALA A 50 -5.72 -3.12 -2.98
C ALA A 50 -5.65 -4.40 -2.13
N LEU A 51 -5.90 -4.29 -0.82
CA LEU A 51 -5.92 -5.43 0.09
C LEU A 51 -7.15 -6.31 -0.11
N LYS A 52 -8.35 -5.74 -0.26
CA LYS A 52 -9.60 -6.49 -0.50
C LYS A 52 -9.51 -7.39 -1.73
N GLY A 53 -8.96 -6.90 -2.83
CA GLY A 53 -8.74 -7.70 -4.04
C GLY A 53 -7.72 -8.84 -3.89
N THR A 54 -7.02 -8.93 -2.74
CA THR A 54 -6.10 -10.02 -2.39
C THR A 54 -6.79 -11.12 -1.59
N TYR A 55 -7.84 -10.81 -0.82
CA TYR A 55 -8.61 -11.78 -0.03
C TYR A 55 -9.70 -12.50 -0.83
N GLU A 56 -10.16 -11.91 -1.94
CA GLU A 56 -11.17 -12.51 -2.82
C GLU A 56 -10.60 -13.50 -3.85
N ARG A 57 -9.31 -13.85 -3.75
CA ARG A 57 -8.64 -14.81 -4.65
C ARG A 57 -8.26 -16.10 -3.96
#